data_AF-A0A965QAY5-F1
#
_entry.id   AF-A0A965QAY5-F1
#
_cell.length_a   1.000
_cell.length_b   1.000
_cell.length_c   1.000
_cell.angle_alpha   90.00
_cell.angle_beta   90.00
_cell.angle_gamma   90.00
#
_symmetry.space_group_name_H-M   'P 1'
#
loop_
_entity.id
_entity.type
_entity.pdbx_description
1 polymer ?
#
loop_
_entity_poly.entity_id
_entity_poly.type
_entity_poly.pdbx_seq_one_letter_code
_entity_poly.pdbx_strand_id
1 'polypeptide(L)'
;ADFRTAAAQYYAQRSYFGLVGNTLPLFLVQGNHDGELGWTPSNATWAAGMRTTYFPAVSANGFYSTASAARNYYAWHWGDATFIVLDPFAATTNRPNRAGTSWAWTLGKEQYDWLVGTLEHTSSRYTFVFLHHLVGGTGYEARGGAEASRYFEWGGANLDGSPGFSSQRPGWGVPIHDLLVKHHVTAVFHGHDHLYVHQERDGIAYQEVPQPSLAREGGINSAEEYGYRSGTLFGSPGHVRVTVDSSRATVEFLRSRLSAGNRGVVDRYELKPRPR
;
A
#
# COMPACT_ATOMS: atom_id res chain seq x y z
N ALA A 1 -26.48 8.11 -2.31
CA ALA A 1 -26.28 8.92 -1.10
C ALA A 1 -25.39 10.09 -1.45
N ASP A 2 -25.63 11.27 -0.88
CA ASP A 2 -24.72 12.41 -1.03
C ASP A 2 -23.40 12.13 -0.29
N PHE A 3 -22.30 12.04 -1.04
CA PHE A 3 -20.97 11.75 -0.49
C PHE A 3 -20.51 12.83 0.50
N ARG A 4 -21.06 14.04 0.40
CA ARG A 4 -20.69 15.18 1.27
C ARG A 4 -21.07 14.97 2.72
N THR A 5 -22.00 14.05 3.01
CA THR A 5 -22.36 13.68 4.38
C THR A 5 -21.20 13.05 5.15
N ALA A 6 -20.16 12.57 4.46
CA ALA A 6 -18.93 12.08 5.08
C ALA A 6 -18.06 13.19 5.70
N ALA A 7 -18.39 14.48 5.54
CA ALA A 7 -17.59 15.58 6.07
C ALA A 7 -17.29 15.47 7.58
N ALA A 8 -18.27 15.04 8.36
CA ALA A 8 -18.12 14.82 9.80
C ALA A 8 -17.06 13.74 10.13
N GLN A 9 -16.88 12.75 9.24
CA GLN A 9 -15.90 11.67 9.44
C GLN A 9 -14.47 12.17 9.31
N TYR A 10 -14.18 13.07 8.35
CA TYR A 10 -12.86 13.70 8.24
C TYR A 10 -12.50 14.51 9.48
N TYR A 11 -13.47 15.28 10.01
CA TYR A 11 -13.27 16.05 11.24
C TYR A 11 -13.01 15.14 12.46
N ALA A 12 -13.75 14.04 12.58
CA ALA A 12 -13.55 13.06 13.63
C ALA A 12 -12.17 12.38 13.50
N GLN A 13 -11.80 11.93 12.30
CA GLN A 13 -10.50 11.31 12.03
C GLN A 13 -9.33 12.23 12.39
N ARG A 14 -9.39 13.51 12.01
CA ARG A 14 -8.37 14.51 12.41
C ARG A 14 -8.23 14.58 13.93
N SER A 15 -9.34 14.55 14.67
CA SER A 15 -9.30 14.59 16.13
C SER A 15 -8.59 13.36 16.72
N TYR A 16 -8.88 12.16 16.20
CA TYR A 16 -8.21 10.92 16.65
C TYR A 16 -6.73 10.88 16.28
N PHE A 17 -6.38 11.24 15.04
CA PHE A 17 -4.99 11.31 14.62
C PHE A 17 -4.21 12.39 15.37
N GLY A 18 -4.87 13.49 15.77
CA GLY A 18 -4.28 14.55 16.59
C GLY A 18 -3.83 14.10 17.98
N LEU A 19 -4.31 12.95 18.50
CA LEU A 19 -3.84 12.39 19.77
C LEU A 19 -2.35 12.00 19.74
N VAL A 20 -1.82 11.68 18.56
CA VAL A 20 -0.41 11.32 18.36
C VAL A 20 0.31 12.24 17.37
N GLY A 21 -0.43 12.88 16.47
CA GLY A 21 0.13 13.72 15.39
C GLY A 21 0.85 14.99 15.87
N ASN A 22 0.72 15.34 17.15
CA ASN A 22 1.49 16.45 17.76
C ASN A 22 2.91 16.03 18.18
N THR A 23 3.22 14.74 18.20
CA THR A 23 4.50 14.18 18.68
C THR A 23 5.13 13.21 17.68
N LEU A 24 4.33 12.61 16.79
CA LEU A 24 4.79 11.69 15.75
C LEU A 24 4.34 12.18 14.36
N PRO A 25 5.21 12.16 13.35
CA PRO A 25 4.80 12.37 11.96
C PRO A 25 3.76 11.32 11.54
N LEU A 26 2.69 11.77 10.90
CA LEU A 26 1.64 10.91 10.34
C LEU A 26 1.68 10.98 8.81
N PHE A 27 1.82 9.83 8.18
CA PHE A 27 1.83 9.66 6.73
C PHE A 27 0.64 8.80 6.32
N LEU A 28 -0.25 9.36 5.51
CA LEU A 28 -1.45 8.67 5.04
C LEU A 28 -1.22 8.03 3.68
N VAL A 29 -1.80 6.85 3.48
CA VAL A 29 -1.81 6.08 2.24
C VAL A 29 -3.26 6.00 1.78
N GLN A 30 -3.53 6.41 0.54
CA GLN A 30 -4.89 6.42 0.00
C GLN A 30 -5.44 5.00 -0.09
N GLY A 31 -6.69 4.79 0.32
CA GLY A 31 -7.45 3.55 0.23
C GLY A 31 -8.77 3.67 -0.52
N ASN A 32 -9.42 2.53 -0.77
CA ASN A 32 -10.65 2.48 -1.58
C ASN A 32 -11.86 3.14 -0.89
N HIS A 33 -11.78 3.35 0.42
CA HIS A 33 -12.81 4.01 1.24
C HIS A 33 -12.63 5.54 1.34
N ASP A 34 -11.52 6.08 0.85
CA ASP A 34 -11.21 7.51 1.01
C ASP A 34 -11.88 8.38 -0.07
N GLY A 35 -12.54 7.78 -1.06
CA GLY A 35 -13.41 8.49 -2.00
C GLY A 35 -12.69 9.13 -3.19
N GLU A 36 -11.36 9.04 -3.30
CA GLU A 36 -10.56 9.56 -4.42
C GLU A 36 -10.40 8.55 -5.58
N LEU A 37 -11.48 7.83 -5.89
CA LEU A 37 -11.51 6.88 -7.01
C LEU A 37 -11.66 7.65 -8.32
N GLY A 38 -10.74 7.44 -9.28
CA GLY A 38 -10.71 8.18 -10.55
C GLY A 38 -11.98 8.06 -11.41
N TRP A 39 -12.74 6.96 -11.27
CA TRP A 39 -14.03 6.77 -11.95
C TRP A 39 -15.22 7.51 -11.29
N THR A 40 -14.98 8.25 -10.21
CA THR A 40 -15.98 9.10 -9.53
C THR A 40 -15.48 10.55 -9.36
N PRO A 41 -15.23 11.29 -10.45
CA PRO A 41 -14.45 12.54 -10.41
C PRO A 41 -15.03 13.62 -9.49
N SER A 42 -16.36 13.77 -9.41
CA SER A 42 -16.99 14.74 -8.49
C SER A 42 -16.78 14.39 -7.02
N ASN A 43 -16.83 13.09 -6.67
CA ASN A 43 -16.55 12.63 -5.31
C ASN A 43 -15.05 12.76 -5.01
N ALA A 44 -14.20 12.33 -5.94
CA ALA A 44 -12.76 12.39 -5.78
C ALA A 44 -12.23 13.81 -5.58
N THR A 45 -12.73 14.78 -6.35
CA THR A 45 -12.38 16.20 -6.17
C THR A 45 -12.77 16.71 -4.79
N TRP A 46 -13.97 16.35 -4.32
CA TRP A 46 -14.43 16.75 -2.99
C TRP A 46 -13.63 16.07 -1.88
N ALA A 47 -13.39 14.77 -1.97
CA ALA A 47 -12.62 13.99 -1.02
C ALA A 47 -11.17 14.49 -0.91
N ALA A 48 -10.51 14.78 -2.04
CA ALA A 48 -9.19 15.40 -2.07
C ALA A 48 -9.16 16.76 -1.36
N GLY A 49 -10.21 17.59 -1.54
CA GLY A 49 -10.37 18.85 -0.82
C GLY A 49 -10.52 18.65 0.69
N MET A 50 -11.29 17.65 1.11
CA MET A 50 -11.44 17.29 2.53
C MET A 50 -10.11 16.80 3.12
N ARG A 51 -9.43 15.87 2.43
CA ARG A 51 -8.13 15.35 2.87
C ARG A 51 -7.12 16.48 3.02
N THR A 52 -6.92 17.31 2.00
CA THR A 52 -5.93 18.40 2.05
C THR A 52 -6.26 19.50 3.07
N THR A 53 -7.55 19.66 3.42
CA THR A 53 -7.98 20.58 4.49
C THR A 53 -7.63 20.05 5.88
N TYR A 54 -7.83 18.75 6.12
CA TYR A 54 -7.72 18.16 7.47
C TYR A 54 -6.40 17.42 7.73
N PHE A 55 -5.74 16.97 6.68
CA PHE A 55 -4.49 16.23 6.69
C PHE A 55 -3.50 16.93 5.74
N PRO A 56 -2.45 17.58 6.28
CA PRO A 56 -1.48 18.28 5.46
C PRO A 56 -0.93 17.39 4.34
N ALA A 57 -1.03 17.86 3.10
CA ALA A 57 -0.41 17.16 1.97
C ALA A 57 1.11 17.15 2.15
N VAL A 58 1.73 16.03 1.78
CA VAL A 58 3.19 15.95 1.70
C VAL A 58 3.63 16.65 0.41
N SER A 59 4.08 17.89 0.53
CA SER A 59 4.60 18.67 -0.59
C SER A 59 6.10 18.49 -0.75
N ALA A 60 6.59 18.50 -1.99
CA ALA A 60 8.02 18.43 -2.26
C ALA A 60 8.75 19.61 -1.60
N ASN A 61 9.74 19.31 -0.75
CA ASN A 61 10.44 20.34 0.02
C ASN A 61 11.92 19.99 0.31
N GLY A 62 12.58 19.27 -0.59
CA GLY A 62 13.96 18.80 -0.41
C GLY A 62 14.08 17.61 0.54
N PHE A 63 13.18 17.47 1.52
CA PHE A 63 13.03 16.28 2.35
C PHE A 63 12.06 15.28 1.73
N TYR A 64 10.89 15.74 1.31
CA TYR A 64 9.90 14.94 0.58
C TYR A 64 10.07 15.10 -0.95
N SER A 65 9.86 14.01 -1.69
CA SER A 65 9.67 14.03 -3.14
C SER A 65 8.22 13.66 -3.48
N THR A 66 7.62 14.40 -4.41
CA THR A 66 6.30 14.10 -4.99
C THR A 66 6.24 14.69 -6.40
N ALA A 67 5.38 14.15 -7.27
CA ALA A 67 5.19 14.69 -8.61
C ALA A 67 4.36 15.99 -8.63
N SER A 68 3.46 16.23 -7.65
CA SER A 68 2.77 17.52 -7.44
C SER A 68 1.95 17.56 -6.14
N ALA A 69 1.66 18.77 -5.64
CA ALA A 69 1.00 19.00 -4.34
C ALA A 69 -0.44 18.45 -4.19
N ALA A 70 -1.10 18.06 -5.29
CA ALA A 70 -2.44 17.48 -5.27
C ALA A 70 -2.46 15.94 -5.30
N ARG A 71 -1.28 15.28 -5.34
CA ARG A 71 -1.15 13.82 -5.53
C ARG A 71 -0.98 13.10 -4.19
N ASN A 72 -1.43 11.83 -4.14
CA ASN A 72 -1.39 10.97 -2.95
C ASN A 72 -0.22 9.97 -2.93
N TYR A 73 0.74 10.16 -3.81
CA TYR A 73 1.99 9.39 -3.84
C TYR A 73 3.17 10.33 -3.61
N TYR A 74 4.10 9.86 -2.80
CA TYR A 74 5.25 10.62 -2.32
C TYR A 74 6.30 9.66 -1.76
N ALA A 75 7.52 10.15 -1.64
CA ALA A 75 8.60 9.41 -1.00
C ALA A 75 9.43 10.32 -0.10
N TRP A 76 10.12 9.71 0.86
CA TRP A 76 11.08 10.39 1.71
C TRP A 76 12.17 9.44 2.17
N HIS A 77 13.26 10.05 2.61
CA HIS A 77 14.39 9.35 3.20
C HIS A 77 14.46 9.63 4.71
N TRP A 78 14.64 8.60 5.52
CA TRP A 78 14.92 8.77 6.94
C TRP A 78 15.81 7.64 7.48
N GLY A 79 16.96 8.03 8.04
CA GLY A 79 17.92 7.08 8.58
C GLY A 79 18.54 6.24 7.46
N ASP A 80 18.37 4.92 7.55
CA ASP A 80 18.90 3.95 6.58
C ASP A 80 17.83 3.49 5.55
N ALA A 81 16.65 4.14 5.51
CA ALA A 81 15.51 3.71 4.73
C ALA A 81 14.92 4.81 3.83
N THR A 82 14.49 4.39 2.64
CA THR A 82 13.57 5.14 1.79
C THR A 82 12.17 4.57 1.93
N PHE A 83 11.19 5.46 2.05
CA PHE A 83 9.77 5.12 2.15
C PHE A 83 9.07 5.67 0.91
N ILE A 84 8.26 4.84 0.25
CA ILE A 84 7.55 5.18 -0.99
C ILE A 84 6.07 4.86 -0.78
N VAL A 85 5.20 5.84 -1.00
CA VAL A 85 3.75 5.68 -0.94
C VAL A 85 3.18 5.75 -2.35
N LEU A 86 2.34 4.79 -2.72
CA LEU A 86 1.69 4.70 -4.03
C LEU A 86 0.17 4.84 -3.91
N ASP A 87 -0.44 5.40 -4.95
CA ASP A 87 -1.88 5.61 -5.10
C ASP A 87 -2.42 4.88 -6.34
N PRO A 88 -3.07 3.71 -6.18
CA PRO A 88 -3.67 2.98 -7.30
C PRO A 88 -5.07 3.50 -7.70
N PHE A 89 -5.59 4.57 -7.06
CA PHE A 89 -6.98 4.99 -7.19
C PHE A 89 -7.16 6.17 -8.13
N ALA A 90 -6.35 7.22 -8.01
CA ALA A 90 -6.56 8.46 -8.76
C ALA A 90 -6.46 8.26 -10.28
N ALA A 91 -5.49 7.44 -10.73
CA ALA A 91 -5.30 7.15 -12.15
C ALA A 91 -6.26 6.08 -12.70
N THR A 92 -6.90 5.30 -11.84
CA THR A 92 -7.88 4.30 -12.24
C THR A 92 -9.21 4.99 -12.54
N THR A 93 -9.50 5.23 -13.81
CA THR A 93 -10.71 5.94 -14.27
C THR A 93 -11.83 5.03 -14.75
N ASN A 94 -11.53 3.74 -14.97
CA ASN A 94 -12.50 2.71 -15.28
C ASN A 94 -12.60 1.74 -14.10
N ARG A 95 -13.81 1.58 -13.55
CA ARG A 95 -14.04 0.62 -12.46
C ARG A 95 -13.78 -0.82 -12.96
N PRO A 96 -12.91 -1.61 -12.32
CA PRO A 96 -12.48 -2.92 -12.84
C PRO A 96 -13.61 -3.88 -13.18
N ASN A 97 -14.62 -4.01 -12.32
CA ASN A 97 -15.77 -4.89 -12.57
C ASN A 97 -16.64 -4.44 -13.75
N ARG A 98 -16.66 -3.15 -14.08
CA ARG A 98 -17.36 -2.60 -15.26
C ARG A 98 -16.51 -2.73 -16.52
N ALA A 99 -15.19 -2.59 -16.37
CA ALA A 99 -14.23 -2.84 -17.44
C ALA A 99 -14.12 -4.33 -17.80
N GLY A 100 -14.55 -5.22 -16.89
CA GLY A 100 -14.43 -6.67 -17.05
C GLY A 100 -12.99 -7.18 -16.94
N THR A 101 -12.08 -6.39 -16.34
CA THR A 101 -10.67 -6.73 -16.24
C THR A 101 -9.98 -6.00 -15.08
N SER A 102 -9.08 -6.69 -14.39
CA SER A 102 -8.24 -6.09 -13.34
C SER A 102 -7.04 -5.33 -13.91
N TRP A 103 -6.79 -5.39 -15.22
CA TRP A 103 -5.91 -4.44 -15.92
C TRP A 103 -6.40 -2.99 -15.85
N ALA A 104 -7.66 -2.77 -15.46
CA ALA A 104 -8.20 -1.43 -15.24
C ALA A 104 -7.52 -0.71 -14.07
N TRP A 105 -7.09 -1.44 -13.04
CA TRP A 105 -6.26 -0.88 -11.98
C TRP A 105 -4.94 -0.40 -12.55
N THR A 106 -4.55 0.84 -12.23
CA THR A 106 -3.31 1.43 -12.72
C THR A 106 -2.78 2.52 -11.80
N LEU A 107 -1.45 2.62 -11.69
CA LEU A 107 -0.77 3.81 -11.16
C LEU A 107 -0.88 5.00 -12.14
N GLY A 108 -1.14 4.72 -13.41
CA GLY A 108 -0.96 5.67 -14.51
C GLY A 108 0.52 5.89 -14.84
N LYS A 109 0.80 6.28 -16.09
CA LYS A 109 2.17 6.41 -16.59
C LYS A 109 3.01 7.42 -15.80
N GLU A 110 2.41 8.53 -15.39
CA GLU A 110 3.10 9.58 -14.64
C GLU A 110 3.63 9.08 -13.29
N GLN A 111 2.80 8.39 -12.50
CA GLN A 111 3.24 7.84 -11.22
C GLN A 111 4.19 6.66 -11.41
N TYR A 112 3.99 5.84 -12.44
CA TYR A 112 4.93 4.77 -12.78
C TYR A 112 6.33 5.33 -13.13
N ASP A 113 6.42 6.36 -13.98
CA ASP A 113 7.69 6.98 -14.34
C ASP A 113 8.34 7.67 -13.14
N TRP A 114 7.54 8.30 -12.29
CA TRP A 114 8.00 8.85 -11.02
C TRP A 114 8.56 7.75 -10.10
N LEU A 115 7.91 6.58 -10.03
CA LEU A 115 8.39 5.44 -9.24
C LEU A 115 9.71 4.90 -9.81
N VAL A 116 9.83 4.76 -11.12
CA VAL A 116 11.09 4.39 -11.80
C VAL A 116 12.20 5.35 -11.39
N GLY A 117 12.00 6.65 -11.59
CA GLY A 117 12.99 7.67 -11.20
C GLY A 117 13.31 7.63 -9.70
N THR A 118 12.31 7.48 -8.83
CA THR A 118 12.51 7.42 -7.38
C THR A 118 13.38 6.22 -6.98
N LEU A 119 13.14 5.05 -7.58
CA LEU A 119 13.90 3.82 -7.30
C LEU A 119 15.33 3.87 -7.86
N GLU A 120 15.51 4.47 -9.05
CA GLU A 120 16.83 4.68 -9.67
C GLU A 120 17.73 5.60 -8.84
N HIS A 121 17.15 6.61 -8.17
CA HIS A 121 17.89 7.55 -7.31
C HIS A 121 17.96 7.12 -5.84
N THR A 122 17.39 5.98 -5.46
CA THR A 122 17.42 5.48 -4.07
C THR A 122 18.73 4.73 -3.80
N SER A 123 19.49 5.20 -2.81
CA SER A 123 20.74 4.57 -2.34
C SER A 123 20.65 4.00 -0.92
N SER A 124 19.49 4.03 -0.28
CA SER A 124 19.28 3.58 1.10
C SER A 124 19.36 2.06 1.24
N ARG A 125 19.77 1.59 2.43
CA ARG A 125 19.90 0.16 2.74
C ARG A 125 18.56 -0.56 2.69
N TYR A 126 17.50 0.12 3.10
CA TYR A 126 16.14 -0.40 3.04
C TYR A 126 15.27 0.46 2.15
N THR A 127 14.29 -0.18 1.51
CA THR A 127 13.25 0.52 0.76
C THR A 127 11.93 -0.14 1.03
N PHE A 128 10.99 0.65 1.55
CA PHE A 128 9.66 0.19 1.93
C PHE A 128 8.63 0.88 1.05
N VAL A 129 7.80 0.07 0.40
CA VAL A 129 6.71 0.53 -0.45
C VAL A 129 5.39 0.33 0.29
N PHE A 130 4.54 1.35 0.30
CA PHE A 130 3.22 1.33 0.95
C PHE A 130 2.15 1.67 -0.07
N LEU A 131 1.08 0.88 -0.08
CA LEU A 131 -0.10 1.09 -0.90
C LEU A 131 -1.29 0.37 -0.26
N HIS A 132 -2.52 0.73 -0.62
CA HIS A 132 -3.67 0.06 0.00
C HIS A 132 -3.86 -1.39 -0.46
N HIS A 133 -3.74 -1.64 -1.76
CA HIS A 133 -3.78 -2.97 -2.37
C HIS A 133 -2.85 -2.99 -3.59
N LEU A 134 -2.44 -4.19 -4.03
CA LEU A 134 -1.63 -4.34 -5.25
C LEU A 134 -2.37 -3.81 -6.49
N VAL A 135 -1.64 -3.44 -7.53
CA VAL A 135 -2.26 -2.90 -8.76
C VAL A 135 -2.71 -4.04 -9.67
N GLY A 136 -3.99 -4.38 -9.56
CA GLY A 136 -4.61 -5.52 -10.24
C GLY A 136 -5.10 -6.56 -9.25
N GLY A 137 -4.17 -7.12 -8.46
CA GLY A 137 -4.44 -8.14 -7.43
C GLY A 137 -5.25 -9.34 -7.94
N THR A 138 -5.94 -10.03 -7.04
CA THR A 138 -6.89 -11.10 -7.33
C THR A 138 -8.31 -10.55 -7.32
N GLY A 139 -9.13 -10.93 -8.31
CA GLY A 139 -10.48 -10.40 -8.47
C GLY A 139 -10.51 -8.93 -8.90
N TYR A 140 -11.70 -8.33 -8.90
CA TYR A 140 -11.87 -6.92 -9.25
C TYR A 140 -11.59 -5.97 -8.08
N GLU A 141 -11.54 -6.53 -6.87
CA GLU A 141 -11.26 -5.88 -5.60
C GLU A 141 -9.75 -5.74 -5.33
N ALA A 142 -8.90 -6.37 -6.15
CA ALA A 142 -7.44 -6.35 -6.00
C ALA A 142 -6.92 -6.96 -4.69
N ARG A 143 -7.49 -8.11 -4.30
CA ARG A 143 -7.11 -8.88 -3.10
C ARG A 143 -5.75 -9.58 -3.26
N GLY A 144 -5.16 -9.97 -2.14
CA GLY A 144 -4.02 -10.89 -2.10
C GLY A 144 -2.64 -10.22 -2.10
N GLY A 145 -1.62 -11.05 -1.82
CA GLY A 145 -0.23 -10.62 -1.68
C GLY A 145 0.71 -11.25 -2.73
N ALA A 146 1.67 -12.05 -2.28
CA ALA A 146 2.75 -12.59 -3.10
C ALA A 146 2.26 -13.42 -4.31
N GLU A 147 1.20 -14.22 -4.16
CA GLU A 147 0.60 -14.96 -5.28
C GLU A 147 0.01 -14.02 -6.32
N ALA A 148 -0.72 -12.99 -5.87
CA ALA A 148 -1.37 -12.00 -6.72
C ALA A 148 -0.37 -11.09 -7.45
N SER A 149 0.84 -10.92 -6.87
CA SER A 149 1.92 -10.10 -7.43
C SER A 149 2.45 -10.54 -8.79
N ARG A 150 1.94 -11.65 -9.35
CA ARG A 150 2.29 -12.15 -10.69
C ARG A 150 1.43 -11.52 -11.79
N TYR A 151 0.30 -10.93 -11.44
CA TYR A 151 -0.73 -10.57 -12.41
C TYR A 151 -0.81 -9.06 -12.67
N PHE A 152 -1.41 -8.73 -13.81
CA PHE A 152 -1.83 -7.39 -14.24
C PHE A 152 -0.70 -6.36 -14.24
N GLU A 153 -0.95 -5.09 -13.91
CA GLU A 153 0.09 -4.06 -13.92
C GLU A 153 1.22 -4.37 -12.92
N TRP A 154 0.90 -5.08 -11.84
CA TRP A 154 1.89 -5.45 -10.84
C TRP A 154 2.92 -6.45 -11.35
N GLY A 155 2.50 -7.63 -11.83
CA GLY A 155 3.42 -8.70 -12.24
C GLY A 155 3.46 -9.01 -13.74
N GLY A 156 2.59 -8.37 -14.53
CA GLY A 156 2.63 -8.39 -15.98
C GLY A 156 1.89 -9.53 -16.68
N ALA A 157 1.51 -10.59 -15.97
CA ALA A 157 0.74 -11.70 -16.54
C ALA A 157 -0.77 -11.44 -16.54
N ASN A 158 -1.49 -12.02 -17.49
CA ASN A 158 -2.92 -12.21 -17.40
C ASN A 158 -3.26 -13.27 -16.34
N LEU A 159 -4.54 -13.40 -15.97
CA LEU A 159 -4.97 -14.35 -14.95
C LEU A 159 -4.69 -15.82 -15.32
N ASP A 160 -4.67 -16.14 -16.60
CA ASP A 160 -4.30 -17.47 -17.13
C ASP A 160 -2.78 -17.73 -17.15
N GLY A 161 -1.98 -16.76 -16.72
CA GLY A 161 -0.52 -16.81 -16.71
C GLY A 161 0.16 -16.40 -18.01
N SER A 162 -0.60 -16.10 -19.07
CA SER A 162 -0.02 -15.59 -20.33
C SER A 162 0.56 -14.18 -20.15
N PRO A 163 1.60 -13.78 -20.89
CA PRO A 163 2.12 -12.40 -20.84
C PRO A 163 1.06 -11.38 -21.29
N GLY A 164 0.87 -10.29 -20.54
CA GLY A 164 -0.08 -9.23 -20.88
C GLY A 164 0.48 -7.80 -20.83
N PHE A 165 1.62 -7.58 -20.14
CA PHE A 165 2.11 -6.24 -19.83
C PHE A 165 2.37 -5.37 -21.05
N SER A 166 3.13 -5.84 -22.03
CA SER A 166 3.51 -5.04 -23.22
C SER A 166 2.29 -4.58 -24.02
N SER A 167 1.26 -5.41 -24.11
CA SER A 167 0.00 -5.09 -24.77
C SER A 167 -0.85 -4.10 -23.98
N GLN A 168 -0.87 -4.24 -22.64
CA GLN A 168 -1.73 -3.44 -21.76
C GLN A 168 -1.08 -2.12 -21.32
N ARG A 169 0.25 -2.03 -21.38
CA ARG A 169 1.08 -0.89 -20.98
C ARG A 169 2.14 -0.60 -22.06
N PRO A 170 1.72 -0.26 -23.29
CA PRO A 170 2.65 -0.01 -24.38
C PRO A 170 3.61 1.14 -24.03
N GLY A 171 4.91 0.92 -24.25
CA GLY A 171 5.96 1.91 -23.97
C GLY A 171 6.37 2.05 -22.50
N TRP A 172 5.82 1.24 -21.59
CA TRP A 172 6.32 1.13 -20.22
C TRP A 172 7.53 0.19 -20.18
N GLY A 173 8.38 0.30 -19.16
CA GLY A 173 9.61 -0.49 -19.06
C GLY A 173 9.36 -1.95 -18.71
N VAL A 174 9.03 -2.21 -17.45
CA VAL A 174 8.75 -3.54 -16.89
C VAL A 174 7.58 -3.48 -15.89
N PRO A 175 6.90 -4.60 -15.57
CA PRO A 175 5.92 -4.67 -14.50
C PRO A 175 6.45 -4.11 -13.16
N ILE A 176 5.53 -3.64 -12.30
CA ILE A 176 5.91 -3.01 -11.03
C ILE A 176 6.78 -3.94 -10.20
N HIS A 177 6.42 -5.21 -10.04
CA HIS A 177 7.19 -6.16 -9.25
C HIS A 177 8.62 -6.34 -9.78
N ASP A 178 8.78 -6.46 -11.09
CA ASP A 178 10.10 -6.63 -11.70
C ASP A 178 10.97 -5.40 -11.48
N LEU A 179 10.37 -4.20 -11.51
CA LEU A 179 11.02 -2.95 -11.12
C LEU A 179 11.45 -3.00 -9.63
N LEU A 180 10.58 -3.47 -8.72
CA LEU A 180 10.92 -3.58 -7.30
C LEU A 180 12.07 -4.58 -7.06
N VAL A 181 12.09 -5.70 -7.78
CA VAL A 181 13.16 -6.71 -7.71
C VAL A 181 14.48 -6.13 -8.22
N LYS A 182 14.46 -5.47 -9.38
CA LYS A 182 15.63 -4.81 -9.99
C LYS A 182 16.28 -3.80 -9.03
N HIS A 183 15.46 -3.06 -8.28
CA HIS A 183 15.92 -2.03 -7.34
C HIS A 183 15.96 -2.51 -5.89
N HIS A 184 15.95 -3.84 -5.67
CA HIS A 184 16.18 -4.48 -4.37
C HIS A 184 15.29 -3.92 -3.24
N VAL A 185 14.02 -3.65 -3.54
CA VAL A 185 13.03 -3.22 -2.54
C VAL A 185 12.94 -4.26 -1.43
N THR A 186 12.89 -3.79 -0.17
CA THR A 186 12.93 -4.66 1.00
C THR A 186 11.56 -5.27 1.30
N ALA A 187 10.53 -4.43 1.33
CA ALA A 187 9.17 -4.87 1.63
C ALA A 187 8.11 -4.00 0.96
N VAL A 188 6.98 -4.63 0.67
CA VAL A 188 5.73 -4.01 0.24
C VAL A 188 4.71 -4.23 1.35
N PHE A 189 4.23 -3.14 1.94
CA PHE A 189 3.17 -3.15 2.93
C PHE A 189 1.85 -2.77 2.25
N HIS A 190 0.85 -3.64 2.38
CA HIS A 190 -0.50 -3.39 1.90
C HIS A 190 -1.53 -3.73 2.97
N GLY A 191 -2.77 -3.29 2.77
CA GLY A 191 -3.91 -3.60 3.64
C GLY A 191 -5.06 -4.13 2.79
N HIS A 192 -6.26 -3.56 2.97
CA HIS A 192 -7.48 -3.93 2.24
C HIS A 192 -8.14 -5.23 2.72
N ASP A 193 -7.37 -6.28 3.01
CA ASP A 193 -7.88 -7.65 3.21
C ASP A 193 -8.27 -7.98 4.65
N HIS A 194 -7.93 -7.08 5.58
CA HIS A 194 -8.32 -7.14 6.99
C HIS A 194 -7.79 -8.39 7.72
N LEU A 195 -6.64 -8.88 7.27
CA LEU A 195 -5.88 -10.00 7.84
C LEU A 195 -4.46 -9.52 8.18
N TYR A 196 -3.67 -10.36 8.82
CA TYR A 196 -2.22 -10.23 8.81
C TYR A 196 -1.67 -11.39 7.98
N VAL A 197 -0.91 -11.09 6.94
CA VAL A 197 -0.20 -12.12 6.16
C VAL A 197 1.21 -11.65 5.83
N HIS A 198 2.20 -12.42 6.27
CA HIS A 198 3.59 -12.23 5.88
C HIS A 198 3.98 -13.30 4.85
N GLN A 199 4.39 -12.85 3.68
CA GLN A 199 4.87 -13.67 2.57
C GLN A 199 6.19 -13.13 2.04
N GLU A 200 6.94 -13.96 1.32
CA GLU A 200 8.16 -13.54 0.63
C GLU A 200 8.10 -13.96 -0.83
N ARG A 201 8.60 -13.08 -1.72
CA ARG A 201 8.78 -13.38 -3.14
C ARG A 201 9.97 -12.61 -3.69
N ASP A 202 10.88 -13.31 -4.38
CA ASP A 202 12.01 -12.72 -5.10
C ASP A 202 12.88 -11.79 -4.23
N GLY A 203 12.98 -12.14 -2.94
CA GLY A 203 13.69 -11.39 -1.90
C GLY A 203 13.01 -10.09 -1.45
N ILE A 204 11.69 -9.97 -1.66
CA ILE A 204 10.83 -8.88 -1.19
C ILE A 204 9.80 -9.49 -0.23
N ALA A 205 9.64 -8.90 0.96
CA ALA A 205 8.52 -9.27 1.82
C ALA A 205 7.23 -8.58 1.35
N TYR A 206 6.16 -9.35 1.23
CA TYR A 206 4.80 -8.88 1.04
C TYR A 206 4.07 -8.99 2.36
N GLN A 207 3.71 -7.85 2.94
CA GLN A 207 3.09 -7.75 4.25
C GLN A 207 1.69 -7.16 4.12
N GLU A 208 0.68 -8.02 4.23
CA GLU A 208 -0.71 -7.59 4.49
C GLU A 208 -0.81 -7.19 5.96
N VAL A 209 -1.12 -5.91 6.23
CA VAL A 209 -1.21 -5.37 7.58
C VAL A 209 -2.63 -5.56 8.15
N PRO A 210 -2.76 -5.89 9.44
CA PRO A 210 -4.05 -6.12 10.09
C PRO A 210 -4.90 -4.86 10.05
N GLN A 211 -6.23 -5.06 9.99
CA GLN A 211 -7.14 -3.96 10.29
C GLN A 211 -7.03 -3.62 11.78
N PRO A 212 -6.74 -2.36 12.18
CA PRO A 212 -6.44 -2.03 13.57
C PRO A 212 -7.55 -2.28 14.58
N SER A 213 -8.81 -2.27 14.13
CA SER A 213 -9.99 -2.30 15.01
C SER A 213 -10.91 -3.51 14.82
N LEU A 214 -10.68 -4.35 13.80
CA LEU A 214 -11.54 -5.50 13.54
C LEU A 214 -11.24 -6.62 14.54
N ALA A 215 -12.05 -6.72 15.60
CA ALA A 215 -11.91 -7.70 16.67
C ALA A 215 -12.23 -9.14 16.23
N ARG A 216 -11.40 -9.73 15.35
CA ARG A 216 -11.58 -11.06 14.77
C ARG A 216 -10.27 -11.87 14.75
N GLU A 217 -9.73 -12.17 15.92
CA GLU A 217 -8.36 -12.73 16.03
C GLU A 217 -8.19 -14.10 15.36
N GLY A 218 -9.24 -14.93 15.38
CA GLY A 218 -9.30 -16.20 14.63
C GLY A 218 -9.96 -16.07 13.26
N GLY A 219 -10.31 -14.86 12.81
CA GLY A 219 -11.02 -14.62 11.57
C GLY A 219 -10.10 -14.66 10.36
N ILE A 220 -9.73 -15.87 9.94
CA ILE A 220 -8.80 -16.09 8.82
C ILE A 220 -9.45 -16.75 7.60
N ASN A 221 -10.76 -17.01 7.67
CA ASN A 221 -11.47 -17.84 6.69
C ASN A 221 -11.49 -17.23 5.27
N SER A 222 -11.29 -15.92 5.13
CA SER A 222 -11.24 -15.25 3.82
C SER A 222 -9.89 -15.36 3.13
N ALA A 223 -8.85 -15.88 3.80
CA ALA A 223 -7.49 -15.89 3.28
C ALA A 223 -7.35 -16.61 1.93
N GLU A 224 -7.87 -17.83 1.85
CA GLU A 224 -7.78 -18.65 0.64
C GLU A 224 -8.58 -18.03 -0.52
N GLU A 225 -9.79 -17.52 -0.23
CA GLU A 225 -10.64 -16.81 -1.19
C GLU A 225 -9.94 -15.56 -1.75
N TYR A 226 -9.20 -14.82 -0.90
CA TYR A 226 -8.45 -13.63 -1.27
C TYR A 226 -7.12 -13.94 -1.97
N GLY A 227 -6.78 -15.21 -2.12
CA GLY A 227 -5.61 -15.67 -2.87
C GLY A 227 -4.36 -15.92 -2.03
N TYR A 228 -4.44 -15.84 -0.70
CA TYR A 228 -3.33 -16.21 0.18
C TYR A 228 -3.26 -17.73 0.33
N ARG A 229 -2.24 -18.36 -0.25
CA ARG A 229 -2.05 -19.82 -0.24
C ARG A 229 -0.82 -20.25 0.54
N SER A 230 -0.01 -19.28 0.98
CA SER A 230 1.25 -19.49 1.67
C SER A 230 1.54 -18.33 2.64
N GLY A 231 2.56 -18.47 3.48
CA GLY A 231 3.01 -17.45 4.41
C GLY A 231 2.49 -17.63 5.84
N THR A 232 2.90 -16.71 6.70
CA THR A 232 2.46 -16.66 8.11
C THR A 232 1.20 -15.82 8.21
N LEU A 233 0.14 -16.38 8.78
CA LEU A 233 -1.19 -15.79 8.74
C LEU A 233 -1.85 -15.70 10.12
N PHE A 234 -2.41 -14.53 10.42
CA PHE A 234 -3.19 -14.29 11.63
C PHE A 234 -4.41 -13.39 11.34
N GLY A 235 -5.48 -13.50 12.15
CA GLY A 235 -6.59 -12.56 12.06
C GLY A 235 -6.28 -11.20 12.69
N SER A 236 -7.06 -10.18 12.34
CA SER A 236 -7.08 -8.86 12.99
C SER A 236 -7.61 -8.94 14.44
N PRO A 237 -7.42 -7.96 15.36
CA PRO A 237 -6.87 -6.63 15.15
C PRO A 237 -5.42 -6.50 15.61
N GLY A 238 -4.77 -5.45 15.12
CA GLY A 238 -3.49 -4.98 15.62
C GLY A 238 -2.80 -3.99 14.69
N HIS A 239 -1.49 -3.84 14.86
CA HIS A 239 -0.67 -3.02 13.98
C HIS A 239 0.71 -3.65 13.81
N VAL A 240 1.41 -3.25 12.75
CA VAL A 240 2.79 -3.64 12.51
C VAL A 240 3.73 -2.55 13.01
N ARG A 241 4.79 -2.94 13.72
CA ARG A 241 5.92 -2.08 14.08
C ARG A 241 7.15 -2.51 13.30
N VAL A 242 7.80 -1.56 12.63
CA VAL A 242 9.08 -1.78 11.95
C VAL A 242 10.17 -1.01 12.70
N THR A 243 11.21 -1.73 13.14
CA THR A 243 12.41 -1.13 13.75
C THR A 243 13.58 -1.33 12.81
N VAL A 244 14.23 -0.25 12.38
CA VAL A 244 15.34 -0.29 11.42
C VAL A 244 16.65 -0.03 12.15
N ASP A 245 17.61 -0.95 12.00
CA ASP A 245 19.00 -0.77 12.39
C ASP A 245 19.94 -0.96 11.19
N SER A 246 21.24 -0.70 11.38
CA SER A 246 22.23 -0.74 10.31
C SER A 246 22.45 -2.12 9.68
N SER A 247 22.01 -3.18 10.34
CA SER A 247 22.24 -4.59 9.97
C SER A 247 20.97 -5.37 9.62
N ARG A 248 19.83 -4.97 10.16
CA ARG A 248 18.50 -5.55 9.90
C ARG A 248 17.37 -4.54 10.10
N ALA A 249 16.22 -4.83 9.51
CA ALA A 249 14.95 -4.27 9.94
C ALA A 249 14.09 -5.38 10.57
N THR A 250 13.54 -5.16 11.75
CA THR A 250 12.64 -6.11 12.42
C THR A 250 11.20 -5.66 12.24
N VAL A 251 10.36 -6.57 11.76
CA VAL A 251 8.92 -6.36 11.63
C VAL A 251 8.21 -7.19 12.70
N GLU A 252 7.31 -6.55 13.44
CA GLU A 252 6.55 -7.18 14.52
C GLU A 252 5.05 -6.90 14.34
N PHE A 253 4.23 -7.92 14.49
CA PHE A 253 2.78 -7.77 14.60
C PHE A 253 2.35 -7.71 16.06
N LEU A 254 1.76 -6.59 16.48
CA LEU A 254 1.28 -6.35 17.84
C LEU A 254 -0.25 -6.33 17.90
N ARG A 255 -0.83 -7.08 18.86
CA ARG A 255 -2.28 -7.07 19.10
C ARG A 255 -2.78 -5.70 19.57
N SER A 256 -3.97 -5.32 19.11
CA SER A 256 -4.73 -4.18 19.65
C SER A 256 -5.98 -4.69 20.36
N ARG A 257 -5.89 -4.87 21.69
CA ARG A 257 -6.98 -5.40 22.53
C ARG A 257 -7.43 -4.34 23.54
N LEU A 258 -8.72 -4.36 23.87
CA LEU A 258 -9.24 -3.60 25.03
C LEU A 258 -8.99 -4.32 26.36
N SER A 259 -8.57 -5.58 26.32
CA SER A 259 -8.33 -6.47 27.45
C SER A 259 -6.84 -6.85 27.57
N ALA A 260 -6.53 -7.80 28.46
CA ALA A 260 -5.19 -8.31 28.65
C ALA A 260 -4.53 -8.82 27.35
N GLY A 261 -3.22 -8.63 27.25
CA GLY A 261 -2.45 -9.00 26.05
C GLY A 261 -2.50 -7.96 24.92
N ASN A 262 -3.04 -6.77 25.17
CA ASN A 262 -2.82 -5.62 24.28
C ASN A 262 -1.31 -5.37 24.10
N ARG A 263 -0.89 -5.04 22.88
CA ARG A 263 0.52 -4.89 22.46
C ARG A 263 1.37 -6.17 22.57
N GLY A 264 0.76 -7.34 22.80
CA GLY A 264 1.46 -8.61 22.70
C GLY A 264 1.94 -8.85 21.27
N VAL A 265 3.21 -9.24 21.13
CA VAL A 265 3.81 -9.61 19.83
C VAL A 265 3.31 -10.99 19.45
N VAL A 266 2.68 -11.10 18.28
CA VAL A 266 2.09 -12.34 17.74
C VAL A 266 3.03 -13.01 16.75
N ASP A 267 3.69 -12.19 15.95
CA ASP A 267 4.65 -12.59 14.94
C ASP A 267 5.81 -11.61 14.89
N ARG A 268 6.98 -12.11 14.50
CA ARG A 268 8.19 -11.32 14.34
C ARG A 268 9.07 -11.96 13.26
N TYR A 269 9.56 -11.14 12.34
CA TYR A 269 10.56 -11.55 11.36
C TYR A 269 11.58 -10.44 11.10
N GLU A 270 12.71 -10.82 10.49
CA GLU A 270 13.81 -9.92 10.16
C GLU A 270 13.95 -9.77 8.64
N LEU A 271 14.14 -8.54 8.21
CA LEU A 271 14.48 -8.16 6.84
C LEU A 271 15.95 -7.79 6.78
N LYS A 272 16.68 -8.42 5.88
CA LYS A 272 18.09 -8.10 5.65
C LYS A 272 18.24 -7.02 4.58
N PRO A 273 19.20 -6.11 4.74
CA PRO A 273 19.51 -5.15 3.68
C PRO A 273 20.02 -5.93 2.46
N ARG A 274 19.57 -5.53 1.28
CA ARG A 274 20.05 -6.09 0.01
C ARG A 274 21.05 -5.13 -0.61
N PRO A 275 22.22 -5.60 -1.06
CA PRO A 275 23.16 -4.75 -1.81
C PRO A 275 22.45 -4.14 -3.03
N ARG A 276 22.67 -2.85 -3.28
CA ARG A 276 22.20 -2.14 -4.47
C ARG A 276 23.24 -2.11 -5.56
#